data_AF-A0A4U7D4A2-F1
#
_entry.id   AF-A0A4U7D4A2-F1
#
_cell.length_a   1.000
_cell.length_b   1.000
_cell.length_c   1.000
_cell.angle_alpha   90.00
_cell.angle_beta   90.00
_cell.angle_gamma   90.00
#
_symmetry.space_group_name_H-M   'P 1'
#
loop_
_entity.id
_entity.type
_entity.pdbx_description
1 polymer ?
#
loop_
_entity_poly.entity_id
_entity_poly.type
_entity_poly.pdbx_seq_one_letter_code
_entity_poly.pdbx_strand_id
1 'polypeptide(L)'
;YDNFLVAVLNVVVNVALIPDFGAFGAALATTASYLTLGVLYIYQIWNKIDVNPISMGLFKPAVVATIVAGLVYLPVVATLQRSAFSLVVACVLYAPLFIIVVLRTGGIEAEEARLVLMFEERFGIDLGPFKTLANKLINEEF
;
A
#
# COMPACT_ATOMS: atom_id res chain seq x y z
N TYR A 1 14.08 -1.08 -20.12
CA TYR A 1 13.24 -0.53 -21.21
C TYR A 1 11.92 0.03 -20.69
N ASP A 2 11.36 -0.52 -19.61
CA ASP A 2 10.05 -0.12 -19.08
C ASP A 2 9.98 1.34 -18.64
N ASN A 3 10.98 1.85 -17.92
CA ASN A 3 11.02 3.25 -17.50
C ASN A 3 10.99 4.23 -18.69
N PHE A 4 11.63 3.88 -19.80
CA PHE A 4 11.61 4.71 -21.01
C PHE A 4 10.22 4.70 -21.66
N LEU A 5 9.62 3.52 -21.83
CA LEU A 5 8.25 3.37 -22.35
C LEU A 5 7.24 4.14 -21.50
N VAL A 6 7.35 4.02 -20.17
CA VAL A 6 6.45 4.69 -19.23
C VAL A 6 6.68 6.20 -19.23
N ALA A 7 7.92 6.68 -19.37
CA ALA A 7 8.19 8.11 -19.52
C ALA A 7 7.56 8.67 -20.80
N VAL A 8 7.67 7.96 -21.93
CA VAL A 8 7.02 8.36 -23.19
C VAL A 8 5.50 8.36 -23.03
N LEU A 9 4.93 7.32 -22.43
CA LEU A 9 3.49 7.27 -22.12
C LEU A 9 3.07 8.47 -21.26
N ASN A 10 3.83 8.78 -20.20
CA ASN A 10 3.55 9.91 -19.33
C ASN A 10 3.49 11.22 -20.12
N VAL A 11 4.48 11.49 -20.97
CA VAL A 11 4.50 12.71 -21.80
C VAL A 11 3.32 12.75 -22.76
N VAL A 12 3.04 11.66 -23.47
CA VAL A 12 1.93 11.59 -24.44
C VAL A 12 0.58 11.84 -23.75
N VAL A 13 0.33 11.18 -22.62
CA VAL A 13 -0.93 11.32 -21.89
C VAL A 13 -1.03 12.70 -21.24
N ASN A 14 0.06 13.28 -20.75
CA ASN A 14 0.07 14.66 -20.25
C ASN A 14 -0.30 15.66 -21.35
N VAL A 15 0.31 15.55 -22.53
CA VAL A 15 0.00 16.44 -23.68
C VAL A 15 -1.46 16.30 -24.11
N ALA A 16 -2.04 15.09 -24.01
CA ALA A 16 -3.44 14.85 -24.34
C ALA A 16 -4.42 15.36 -23.27
N LEU A 17 -4.12 15.18 -21.97
CA LEU A 17 -5.08 15.45 -20.88
C LEU A 17 -4.92 16.82 -20.23
N ILE A 18 -3.73 17.41 -20.18
CA ILE A 18 -3.53 18.72 -19.53
C ILE A 18 -4.35 19.84 -20.20
N PRO A 19 -4.47 19.93 -21.53
CA PRO A 19 -5.24 21.01 -22.17
C PRO A 19 -6.70 21.06 -21.70
N ASP A 20 -7.34 19.90 -21.55
CA ASP A 20 -8.76 19.79 -21.19
C ASP A 20 -9.00 19.68 -19.68
N PHE A 21 -8.06 19.08 -18.93
CA PHE A 21 -8.24 18.75 -17.50
C PHE A 21 -7.24 19.43 -16.55
N GLY A 22 -6.31 20.23 -17.07
CA GLY A 22 -5.31 20.96 -16.27
C GLY A 22 -4.52 20.05 -15.32
N ALA A 23 -4.43 20.46 -14.05
CA ALA A 23 -3.71 19.72 -13.02
C ALA A 23 -4.30 18.32 -12.76
N PHE A 24 -5.62 18.13 -12.93
CA PHE A 24 -6.24 16.81 -12.82
C PHE A 24 -5.78 15.88 -13.95
N GLY A 25 -5.62 16.42 -15.17
CA GLY A 25 -5.04 15.70 -16.30
C GLY A 25 -3.62 15.21 -16.03
N ALA A 26 -2.78 16.07 -15.43
CA ALA A 26 -1.42 15.70 -15.04
C ALA A 26 -1.38 14.59 -13.97
N ALA A 27 -2.28 14.65 -12.99
CA ALA A 27 -2.44 13.60 -11.98
C ALA A 27 -2.84 12.27 -12.62
N LEU A 28 -3.85 12.26 -13.50
CA LEU A 28 -4.29 11.07 -14.22
C LEU A 28 -3.18 10.47 -15.10
N ALA A 29 -2.43 11.31 -15.83
CA ALA A 29 -1.30 10.85 -16.64
C ALA A 29 -0.24 10.14 -15.80
N THR A 30 0.07 10.70 -14.63
CA THR A 30 1.01 10.11 -13.67
C THR A 30 0.50 8.79 -13.12
N THR A 31 -0.77 8.73 -12.69
CA THR A 31 -1.39 7.49 -12.22
C THR A 31 -1.36 6.41 -13.30
N ALA A 32 -1.76 6.71 -14.54
CA ALA A 32 -1.75 5.76 -15.65
C ALA A 32 -0.33 5.23 -15.94
N SER A 33 0.67 6.10 -15.84
CA SER A 33 2.08 5.74 -16.04
C SER A 33 2.57 4.75 -14.98
N TYR A 34 2.30 5.03 -13.70
CA TYR A 34 2.68 4.13 -12.60
C TYR A 34 1.91 2.81 -12.62
N LEU A 35 0.62 2.83 -12.98
CA LEU A 35 -0.15 1.59 -13.17
C LEU A 35 0.45 0.75 -14.29
N THR A 36 0.80 1.37 -15.41
CA THR A 36 1.46 0.67 -16.54
C THR A 36 2.80 0.08 -16.10
N LEU A 37 3.62 0.85 -15.36
CA LEU A 37 4.90 0.37 -14.85
C LEU A 37 4.72 -0.83 -13.90
N GLY A 38 3.76 -0.75 -12.98
CA GLY A 38 3.44 -1.83 -12.05
C GLY A 38 3.03 -3.10 -12.79
N VAL A 39 2.15 -2.98 -13.79
CA VAL A 39 1.73 -4.11 -14.63
C VAL A 39 2.92 -4.72 -15.38
N LEU A 40 3.81 -3.90 -15.96
CA LEU A 40 5.00 -4.39 -16.65
C LEU A 40 5.95 -5.13 -15.69
N TYR A 41 6.10 -4.66 -14.45
CA TYR A 41 6.90 -5.35 -13.44
C TYR A 41 6.28 -6.66 -13.02
N ILE A 42 4.98 -6.70 -12.74
CA ILE A 42 4.26 -7.93 -12.41
C ILE A 42 4.42 -8.95 -13.56
N TYR A 43 4.20 -8.52 -14.80
CA TYR A 43 4.34 -9.37 -15.98
C TYR A 43 5.75 -9.94 -16.14
N GLN A 44 6.78 -9.13 -15.90
CA GLN A 44 8.16 -9.60 -16.01
C GLN A 44 8.55 -10.55 -14.89
N ILE A 45 8.12 -10.28 -13.65
CA ILE A 45 8.37 -11.18 -12.52
C ILE A 45 7.70 -12.53 -12.81
N TRP A 46 6.44 -12.52 -13.26
CA TRP A 46 5.72 -13.74 -13.56
C TRP A 46 6.41 -14.54 -14.67
N ASN A 47 6.82 -13.90 -15.76
CA ASN A 47 7.45 -14.61 -16.89
C ASN A 47 8.90 -15.05 -16.64
N LYS A 48 9.68 -14.32 -15.84
CA LYS A 48 11.13 -14.59 -15.68
C LYS A 48 11.46 -15.38 -14.43
N ILE A 49 10.65 -15.24 -13.38
CA ILE A 49 10.92 -15.77 -12.04
C ILE A 49 9.87 -16.81 -11.66
N ASP A 50 8.75 -16.91 -12.40
CA ASP A 50 7.62 -17.82 -12.14
C ASP A 50 7.07 -17.69 -10.71
N VAL A 51 7.13 -16.47 -10.18
CA VAL A 51 6.58 -16.10 -8.87
C VAL A 51 5.41 -15.16 -9.12
N ASN A 52 4.28 -15.39 -8.46
CA ASN A 52 3.17 -14.44 -8.44
C ASN A 52 3.42 -13.39 -7.35
N PRO A 53 3.69 -12.12 -7.71
CA PRO A 53 3.98 -11.08 -6.73
C PRO A 53 2.73 -10.55 -6.00
N ILE A 54 1.52 -10.93 -6.44
CA ILE A 54 0.27 -10.49 -5.82
C ILE A 54 -0.21 -11.58 -4.86
N SER A 55 -0.02 -11.36 -3.57
CA SER A 55 -0.56 -12.20 -2.51
C SER A 55 -1.91 -11.67 -2.00
N MET A 56 -2.69 -12.56 -1.39
CA MET A 56 -3.87 -12.14 -0.62
C MET A 56 -3.50 -11.33 0.62
N GLY A 57 -2.27 -11.51 1.14
CA GLY A 57 -1.69 -10.71 2.20
C GLY A 57 -1.48 -9.25 1.79
N LEU A 58 -1.30 -8.94 0.50
CA LEU A 58 -1.27 -7.56 0.00
C LEU A 58 -2.66 -7.01 -0.32
N PHE A 59 -3.50 -7.80 -1.00
CA PHE A 59 -4.78 -7.32 -1.53
C PHE A 59 -5.83 -7.08 -0.44
N LYS A 60 -5.97 -8.00 0.52
CA LYS A 60 -7.00 -7.90 1.57
C LYS A 60 -6.81 -6.68 2.46
N PRO A 61 -5.62 -6.39 3.02
CA PRO A 61 -5.43 -5.18 3.81
C PRO A 61 -5.68 -3.92 3.01
N ALA A 62 -5.25 -3.85 1.74
CA ALA A 62 -5.44 -2.67 0.90
C ALA A 62 -6.94 -2.32 0.71
N VAL A 63 -7.77 -3.32 0.41
CA VAL A 63 -9.21 -3.13 0.24
C VAL A 63 -9.86 -2.73 1.56
N VAL A 64 -9.59 -3.47 2.65
CA VAL A 64 -10.19 -3.19 3.96
C VAL A 64 -9.74 -1.82 4.49
N ALA A 65 -8.47 -1.47 4.32
CA ALA A 65 -7.91 -0.19 4.71
C ALA A 65 -8.59 0.96 3.97
N THR A 66 -8.83 0.81 2.66
CA THR A 66 -9.55 1.81 1.85
C THR A 66 -10.99 2.01 2.33
N ILE A 67 -11.69 0.91 2.66
CA ILE A 67 -13.05 0.98 3.21
C ILE A 67 -13.04 1.71 4.56
N VAL A 68 -12.13 1.33 5.46
CA VAL A 68 -11.99 1.97 6.79
C VAL A 68 -11.62 3.44 6.65
N ALA A 69 -10.76 3.81 5.71
CA ALA A 69 -10.43 5.21 5.43
C ALA A 69 -11.69 6.01 5.05
N GLY A 70 -12.55 5.45 4.20
CA GLY A 70 -13.85 6.05 3.87
C GLY A 70 -14.78 6.19 5.07
N LEU A 71 -14.86 5.15 5.90
CA LEU A 71 -15.67 5.14 7.13
C LEU A 71 -15.19 6.14 8.18
N VAL A 72 -13.89 6.48 8.21
CA VAL A 72 -13.34 7.53 9.06
C VAL A 72 -13.55 8.91 8.45
N TYR A 73 -13.27 9.06 7.15
CA TYR A 73 -13.31 10.35 6.46
C TYR A 73 -14.72 10.95 6.38
N LEU A 74 -15.72 10.15 6.00
CA LEU A 74 -17.07 10.65 5.75
C LEU A 74 -17.71 11.30 7.01
N PRO A 75 -17.68 10.68 8.20
CA PRO A 75 -18.22 11.29 9.42
C PRO A 75 -17.40 12.50 9.90
N VAL A 76 -16.07 12.45 9.76
CA VAL A 76 -15.20 13.55 10.18
C VAL A 76 -15.47 14.81 9.36
N VAL A 77 -15.62 14.69 8.04
CA VAL A 77 -15.95 15.84 7.19
C VAL A 77 -17.40 16.30 7.37
N ALA A 78 -18.34 15.37 7.64
CA ALA A 78 -19.72 15.74 7.94
C ALA A 78 -19.85 16.57 9.24
N THR A 79 -18.96 16.34 10.22
CA THR A 79 -19.00 17.02 11.52
C THR A 79 -18.14 18.27 11.59
N LEU A 80 -16.92 18.23 11.06
CA LEU A 80 -15.94 19.32 11.14
C LEU A 80 -15.93 20.24 9.91
N GLN A 81 -16.86 20.02 8.96
CA GLN A 81 -16.91 20.65 7.65
C GLN A 81 -15.64 20.39 6.82
N ARG A 82 -15.66 20.75 5.53
CA ARG A 82 -14.50 20.56 4.65
C ARG A 82 -13.42 21.60 4.98
N SER A 83 -12.46 21.20 5.82
CA SER A 83 -11.33 22.04 6.20
C SER A 83 -10.02 21.24 6.24
N ALA A 84 -8.87 21.93 6.22
CA ALA A 84 -7.59 21.26 6.42
C ALA A 84 -7.52 20.56 7.80
N PHE A 85 -8.17 21.15 8.81
CA PHE A 85 -8.27 20.57 10.14
C PHE A 85 -9.01 19.23 10.15
N SER A 86 -10.11 19.09 9.40
CA SER A 86 -10.84 17.81 9.31
C SER A 86 -9.98 16.70 8.70
N LEU A 87 -9.07 17.03 7.76
CA LEU A 87 -8.15 16.04 7.20
C LEU A 87 -7.12 15.56 8.23
N VAL A 88 -6.55 16.48 9.01
CA VAL A 88 -5.61 16.11 10.08
C VAL A 88 -6.27 15.19 11.09
N VAL A 89 -7.50 15.52 11.53
CA VAL A 89 -8.27 14.67 12.44
C VAL A 89 -8.54 13.29 11.82
N ALA A 90 -8.97 13.22 10.56
CA ALA A 90 -9.19 11.96 9.87
C ALA A 90 -7.92 11.10 9.80
N CYS A 91 -6.77 11.69 9.47
CA CYS A 91 -5.48 10.99 9.43
C CYS A 91 -5.07 10.44 10.81
N VAL A 92 -5.21 11.25 11.86
CA VAL A 92 -4.87 10.84 13.23
C VAL A 92 -5.75 9.68 13.69
N LEU A 93 -7.05 9.70 13.37
CA LEU A 93 -7.96 8.60 13.69
C LEU A 93 -7.70 7.35 12.84
N TYR A 94 -7.37 7.53 11.57
CA TYR A 94 -7.13 6.43 10.64
C TYR A 94 -5.81 5.69 10.92
N ALA A 95 -4.75 6.38 11.32
CA ALA A 95 -3.43 5.78 11.55
C ALA A 95 -3.44 4.52 12.46
N PRO A 96 -4.02 4.55 13.68
CA PRO A 96 -4.09 3.35 14.51
C PRO A 96 -5.01 2.27 13.92
N LEU A 97 -6.10 2.67 13.25
CA LEU A 97 -7.00 1.72 12.58
C LEU A 97 -6.32 1.01 11.43
N PHE A 98 -5.46 1.70 10.68
CA PHE A 98 -4.67 1.12 9.60
C PHE A 98 -3.75 0.01 10.12
N ILE A 99 -3.05 0.26 11.24
CA ILE A 99 -2.22 -0.77 11.90
C ILE A 99 -3.08 -1.98 12.26
N ILE A 100 -4.25 -1.76 12.87
CA ILE A 100 -5.16 -2.84 13.25
C ILE A 100 -5.63 -3.62 12.00
N VAL A 101 -6.00 -2.93 10.92
CA VAL A 101 -6.42 -3.57 9.66
C VAL A 101 -5.31 -4.47 9.15
N VAL A 102 -4.09 -3.94 8.98
CA VAL A 102 -2.94 -4.71 8.48
C VAL A 102 -2.70 -5.97 9.31
N LEU A 103 -2.69 -5.84 10.65
CA LEU A 103 -2.48 -6.98 11.54
C LEU A 103 -3.62 -8.01 11.50
N ARG A 104 -4.87 -7.58 11.26
CA ARG A 104 -6.04 -8.47 11.28
C ARG A 104 -6.33 -9.13 9.93
N THR A 105 -5.92 -8.52 8.83
CA THR A 105 -6.17 -9.05 7.49
C THR A 105 -5.04 -9.92 6.95
N GLY A 106 -4.04 -10.22 7.78
CA GLY A 106 -2.86 -10.99 7.37
C GLY A 106 -1.93 -10.20 6.46
N GLY A 107 -1.80 -8.88 6.70
CA GLY A 107 -0.90 -8.02 5.94
C GLY A 107 0.57 -8.13 6.33
N ILE A 108 0.89 -8.98 7.31
CA ILE A 108 2.25 -9.40 7.63
C ILE A 108 2.27 -10.91 7.40
N GLU A 109 3.06 -11.35 6.43
CA GLU A 109 3.19 -12.76 6.07
C GLU A 109 4.17 -13.49 7.02
N ALA A 110 4.05 -14.81 7.13
CA ALA A 110 4.89 -15.59 8.04
C ALA A 110 6.38 -15.49 7.66
N GLU A 111 6.70 -15.39 6.38
CA GLU A 111 8.05 -15.15 5.86
C GLU A 111 8.63 -13.83 6.39
N GLU A 112 7.82 -12.77 6.42
CA GLU A 112 8.23 -11.45 6.92
C GLU A 112 8.47 -11.50 8.44
N ALA A 113 7.59 -12.19 9.17
CA ALA A 113 7.75 -12.43 10.60
C ALA A 113 9.02 -13.24 10.92
N ARG A 114 9.36 -14.26 10.10
CA ARG A 114 10.59 -15.04 10.22
C ARG A 114 11.84 -14.20 9.99
N LEU A 115 11.83 -13.30 9.00
CA LEU A 115 12.97 -12.40 8.75
C LEU A 115 13.28 -11.51 9.96
N VAL A 116 12.25 -11.05 10.68
CA VAL A 116 12.42 -10.26 11.91
C VAL A 116 13.08 -11.09 13.02
N LEU A 117 12.66 -12.34 13.20
CA LEU A 117 13.28 -13.26 14.18
C LEU A 117 14.73 -13.59 13.82
N MET A 118 15.01 -13.83 12.53
CA MET A 118 16.38 -14.05 12.04
C MET A 118 17.27 -12.82 12.25
N PHE A 119 16.71 -11.61 12.16
CA PHE A 119 17.41 -10.37 12.45
C PHE A 119 17.75 -10.27 13.96
N GLU A 120 16.80 -10.60 14.83
CA GLU A 120 16.99 -10.69 16.29
C GLU A 120 18.20 -11.59 16.62
N GLU A 121 18.20 -12.80 16.07
CA GLU A 121 19.25 -13.80 16.30
C GLU A 121 20.60 -13.36 15.74
N ARG A 122 20.62 -12.75 14.55
CA ARG A 122 21.85 -12.34 13.89
C ARG A 122 22.54 -11.17 14.59
N PHE A 123 21.77 -10.23 15.14
CA PHE A 123 22.30 -9.00 15.75
C PHE A 123 22.27 -9.02 17.28
N GLY A 124 21.67 -10.04 17.90
CA GLY A 124 21.60 -10.19 19.35
C GLY A 124 20.81 -9.07 20.05
N ILE A 125 19.85 -8.47 19.34
CA ILE A 125 19.00 -7.39 19.86
C ILE A 125 17.70 -8.01 20.36
N ASP A 126 17.23 -7.69 21.56
CA ASP A 126 15.90 -8.15 22.00
C ASP A 126 14.80 -7.24 21.43
N LEU A 127 13.96 -7.80 20.57
CA LEU A 127 12.86 -7.11 19.91
C LEU A 127 11.55 -7.15 20.71
N GLY A 128 11.52 -7.82 21.88
CA GLY A 128 10.44 -7.79 22.87
C GLY A 128 9.01 -7.91 22.29
N PRO A 129 8.24 -6.81 22.18
CA PRO A 129 6.87 -6.85 21.67
C PRO A 129 6.77 -7.34 20.21
N PHE A 130 7.76 -7.05 19.37
CA PHE A 130 7.76 -7.50 17.97
C PHE A 130 7.94 -9.02 17.85
N LYS A 131 8.74 -9.62 18.75
CA LYS A 131 8.92 -11.08 18.84
C LYS A 131 7.62 -11.80 19.20
N THR A 132 6.89 -11.26 20.17
CA THR A 132 5.58 -11.80 20.57
C THR A 132 4.59 -11.76 19.42
N LEU A 133 4.56 -10.65 18.67
CA LEU A 133 3.70 -10.49 17.50
C LEU A 133 4.10 -11.46 16.37
N ALA A 134 5.38 -11.57 16.05
CA ALA A 134 5.89 -12.48 15.03
C ALA A 134 5.56 -13.95 15.34
N ASN A 135 5.77 -14.39 16.59
CA ASN A 135 5.44 -15.76 17.00
C ASN A 135 3.93 -16.05 16.92
N LYS A 136 3.08 -15.07 17.25
CA LYS A 136 1.64 -15.24 17.11
C LYS A 136 1.24 -15.44 15.65
N LEU A 137 1.81 -14.67 14.72
CA LEU A 137 1.51 -14.77 13.30
C LEU A 137 1.98 -16.10 12.68
N ILE A 138 3.17 -16.58 13.05
CA ILE A 138 3.70 -17.87 12.57
C ILE A 138 2.85 -19.07 13.03
N ASN A 139 2.30 -19.00 14.25
CA ASN A 139 1.49 -20.08 14.81
C ASN A 139 0.08 -20.17 14.21
N GLU A 140 -0.41 -19.15 13.49
CA GLU A 140 -1.73 -19.19 12.83
C GLU A 140 -1.73 -19.99 11.50
N GLU A 141 -0.56 -20.38 10.99
CA GLU A 141 -0.41 -21.16 9.73
C GLU A 141 -0.23 -22.69 9.91
N PHE A 142 -0.21 -23.21 11.15
CA PHE A 142 -0.10 -24.65 11.47
C PHE A 142 -1.34 -25.17 12.21
#